data_AF-A0AAU0NPQ4-F1
#
_entry.id   AF-A0AAU0NPQ4-F1
#
_cell.length_a   1.000
_cell.length_b   1.000
_cell.length_c   1.000
_cell.angle_alpha   90.00
_cell.angle_beta   90.00
_cell.angle_gamma   90.00
#
_symmetry.space_group_name_H-M   'P 1'
#
loop_
_entity.id
_entity.type
_entity.pdbx_description
1 polymer ?
#
loop_
_entity_poly.entity_id
_entity_poly.type
_entity_poly.pdbx_seq_one_letter_code
_entity_poly.pdbx_strand_id
1 'polypeptide(L)'
;MSKISHLIEMIITLQYKGLTTATELAETLEVDKKTIYRYINSLNKANIPVHTKKGRYGGFYIDQEFYMKPSKLNKEELQSLLMSTQILTKENGFMYERDLQTAVTKIKSLYVNSDDELKYLNENGNFKINEAGGLQNLQDKISQINYAMSRGRTLSINYFSANKNNLTIKKMDPYNLIFREGAWYIIGYYYKSDRVESFKISRIQSLKITDEIYMIPHTFSLKTYLEENWAVFKGDKNKVIIKFDKKVSDFIENGKWHPDEQLQKLDDGSLLLIMYLDELQEVKNWILGFGKNAEIIEPVKLREEIKKEIEDMYKKY
;
A
#
# COMPACT_ATOMS: atom_id res chain seq x y z
N MET A 1 -10.80 33.76 1.23
CA MET A 1 -11.29 33.00 0.06
C MET A 1 -12.24 33.85 -0.78
N SER A 2 -12.37 33.59 -2.09
CA SER A 2 -13.32 34.31 -2.95
C SER A 2 -14.76 33.82 -2.70
N LYS A 3 -15.76 34.65 -2.99
CA LYS A 3 -17.19 34.27 -2.86
C LYS A 3 -17.52 32.98 -3.64
N ILE A 4 -16.90 32.78 -4.80
CA ILE A 4 -17.09 31.60 -5.64
C ILE A 4 -16.56 30.34 -4.93
N SER A 5 -15.37 30.44 -4.30
CA SER A 5 -14.77 29.36 -3.52
C SER A 5 -15.71 28.87 -2.42
N HIS A 6 -16.26 29.78 -1.62
CA HIS A 6 -17.19 29.42 -0.54
C HIS A 6 -18.50 28.79 -1.06
N LEU A 7 -19.01 29.24 -2.21
CA LEU A 7 -20.22 28.66 -2.80
C LEU A 7 -19.98 27.22 -3.26
N ILE A 8 -18.83 26.94 -3.89
CA ILE A 8 -18.45 25.59 -4.32
C ILE A 8 -18.29 24.67 -3.10
N GLU A 9 -17.55 25.12 -2.09
CA GLU A 9 -17.31 24.35 -0.87
C GLU A 9 -18.59 24.10 -0.08
N MET A 10 -19.51 25.07 -0.06
CA MET A 10 -20.85 24.91 0.52
C MET A 10 -21.66 23.81 -0.19
N ILE A 11 -21.64 23.77 -1.53
CA ILE A 11 -22.33 22.74 -2.31
C ILE A 11 -21.75 21.36 -2.00
N ILE A 12 -20.42 21.21 -2.02
CA ILE A 12 -19.73 19.94 -1.71
C ILE A 12 -20.09 19.46 -0.31
N THR A 13 -20.07 20.37 0.67
CA THR A 13 -20.40 20.06 2.07
C THR A 13 -21.83 19.54 2.19
N LEU A 14 -22.80 20.22 1.57
CA LEU A 14 -24.21 19.82 1.63
C LEU A 14 -24.51 18.53 0.86
N GLN A 15 -23.77 18.25 -0.22
CA GLN A 15 -23.90 16.99 -0.97
C GLN A 15 -23.34 15.79 -0.20
N TYR A 16 -22.21 15.94 0.48
CA TYR A 16 -21.54 14.84 1.17
C TYR A 16 -22.09 14.59 2.59
N LYS A 17 -22.27 15.65 3.39
CA LYS A 17 -22.75 15.53 4.77
C LYS A 17 -24.28 15.46 4.87
N GLY A 18 -24.99 15.85 3.81
CA GLY A 18 -26.44 16.00 3.84
C GLY A 18 -26.86 17.15 4.75
N LEU A 19 -27.71 16.86 5.74
CA LEU A 19 -28.31 17.88 6.61
C LEU A 19 -27.26 18.55 7.52
N THR A 20 -26.94 19.82 7.26
CA THR A 20 -25.88 20.57 7.95
C THR A 20 -26.42 21.90 8.51
N THR A 21 -26.02 22.28 9.71
CA THR A 21 -26.52 23.52 10.36
C THR A 21 -25.85 24.79 9.82
N ALA A 22 -26.48 25.95 10.03
CA ALA A 22 -25.88 27.26 9.72
C ALA A 22 -24.55 27.49 10.48
N THR A 23 -24.44 26.95 11.69
CA THR A 23 -23.25 27.09 12.55
C THR A 23 -22.09 26.29 11.99
N GLU A 24 -22.32 25.02 11.66
CA GLU A 24 -21.28 24.15 11.08
C GLU A 24 -20.78 24.68 9.73
N LEU A 25 -21.68 25.19 8.88
CA LEU A 25 -21.30 25.81 7.61
C LEU A 25 -20.49 27.09 7.81
N ALA A 26 -20.84 27.91 8.80
CA ALA A 26 -20.12 29.13 9.16
C ALA A 26 -18.70 28.82 9.67
N GLU A 27 -18.57 27.80 10.52
CA GLU A 27 -17.27 27.33 11.03
C GLU A 27 -16.42 26.71 9.91
N THR A 28 -17.01 25.87 9.06
CA THR A 28 -16.29 25.21 7.96
C THR A 28 -15.76 26.21 6.94
N LEU A 29 -16.55 27.23 6.61
CA LEU A 29 -16.21 28.24 5.60
C LEU A 29 -15.51 29.48 6.17
N GLU A 30 -15.26 29.51 7.49
CA GLU A 30 -14.67 30.65 8.20
C GLU A 30 -15.40 31.98 7.94
N VAL A 31 -16.74 31.94 7.91
CA VAL A 31 -17.60 33.12 7.69
C VAL A 31 -18.70 33.22 8.74
N ASP A 32 -19.34 34.37 8.82
CA ASP A 32 -20.48 34.55 9.73
C ASP A 32 -21.76 33.86 9.20
N LYS A 33 -22.69 33.56 10.11
CA LYS A 33 -23.98 32.92 9.75
C LYS A 33 -24.79 33.73 8.75
N LYS A 34 -24.78 35.07 8.80
CA LYS A 34 -25.51 35.92 7.83
C LYS A 34 -24.95 35.72 6.43
N THR A 35 -23.63 35.52 6.31
CA THR A 35 -22.98 35.18 5.05
C THR A 35 -23.44 33.82 4.51
N ILE A 36 -23.62 32.81 5.37
CA ILE A 36 -24.21 31.51 4.98
C ILE A 36 -25.62 31.68 4.40
N TYR A 37 -26.51 32.42 5.08
CA TYR A 37 -27.86 32.69 4.55
C TYR A 37 -27.83 33.42 3.20
N ARG A 38 -26.88 34.35 3.03
CA ARG A 38 -26.67 35.07 1.76
C ARG A 38 -26.16 34.15 0.65
N TYR A 39 -25.32 33.16 0.98
CA TYR A 39 -24.85 32.14 0.04
C TYR A 39 -25.97 31.19 -0.36
N ILE A 40 -26.78 30.71 0.58
CA ILE A 40 -27.99 29.92 0.29
C ILE A 40 -28.90 30.63 -0.69
N ASN A 41 -29.17 31.92 -0.45
CA ASN A 41 -29.97 32.72 -1.37
C ASN A 41 -29.32 32.86 -2.75
N SER A 42 -27.99 32.97 -2.82
CA SER A 42 -27.26 33.04 -4.09
C SER A 42 -27.34 31.71 -4.86
N LEU A 43 -27.25 30.58 -4.15
CA LEU A 43 -27.39 29.23 -4.70
C LEU A 43 -28.81 28.98 -5.22
N ASN A 44 -29.84 29.31 -4.44
CA ASN A 44 -31.24 29.18 -4.86
C ASN A 44 -31.55 30.05 -6.09
N LYS A 45 -31.00 31.26 -6.18
CA LYS A 45 -31.10 32.11 -7.39
C LYS A 45 -30.41 31.52 -8.61
N ALA A 46 -29.43 30.65 -8.41
CA ALA A 46 -28.74 29.90 -9.47
C ALA A 46 -29.40 28.54 -9.75
N ASN A 47 -30.65 28.32 -9.31
CA ASN A 47 -31.39 27.06 -9.44
C ASN A 47 -30.71 25.85 -8.77
N ILE A 48 -29.92 26.10 -7.72
CA ILE A 48 -29.37 25.06 -6.85
C ILE A 48 -30.33 24.92 -5.65
N PRO A 49 -31.10 23.83 -5.53
CA PRO A 49 -32.18 23.69 -4.56
C PRO A 49 -31.62 23.38 -3.16
N VAL A 50 -31.24 24.42 -2.43
CA VAL A 50 -30.84 24.31 -1.03
C VAL A 50 -32.08 24.48 -0.15
N HIS A 51 -32.52 23.39 0.45
CA HIS A 51 -33.70 23.31 1.30
C HIS A 51 -33.37 23.51 2.76
N THR A 52 -34.40 23.82 3.57
CA THR A 52 -34.27 24.03 5.02
C THR A 52 -35.20 23.09 5.78
N LYS A 53 -34.63 22.28 6.67
CA LYS A 53 -35.38 21.54 7.70
C LYS A 53 -35.47 22.41 8.96
N LYS A 54 -36.67 22.74 9.42
CA LYS A 54 -36.88 23.54 10.65
C LYS A 54 -36.82 22.66 11.91
N GLY A 55 -36.48 23.27 13.06
CA GLY A 55 -36.50 22.63 14.39
C GLY A 55 -35.14 22.61 15.08
N ARG A 56 -35.09 22.08 16.32
CA ARG A 56 -33.87 21.98 17.15
C ARG A 56 -32.74 21.17 16.47
N TYR A 57 -33.10 20.24 15.60
CA TYR A 57 -32.21 19.43 14.76
C TYR A 57 -32.38 19.78 13.27
N GLY A 58 -32.73 21.03 13.00
CA GLY A 58 -32.89 21.57 11.66
C GLY A 58 -31.55 21.94 11.03
N GLY A 59 -31.57 22.17 9.72
CA GLY A 59 -30.37 22.47 8.94
C GLY A 59 -30.70 22.66 7.46
N PHE A 60 -29.67 22.80 6.65
CA PHE A 60 -29.76 22.90 5.21
C PHE A 60 -29.34 21.60 4.54
N TYR A 61 -29.94 21.29 3.41
CA TYR A 61 -29.58 20.14 2.59
C TYR A 61 -29.85 20.45 1.11
N ILE A 62 -29.21 19.71 0.23
CA ILE A 62 -29.49 19.73 -1.21
C ILE A 62 -30.26 18.44 -1.54
N ASP A 63 -31.27 18.51 -2.40
CA ASP A 63 -32.00 17.32 -2.83
C ASP A 63 -31.05 16.28 -3.43
N GLN A 64 -31.29 15.01 -3.13
CA GLN A 64 -30.48 13.90 -3.67
C GLN A 64 -30.53 13.84 -5.21
N GLU A 65 -31.58 14.38 -5.82
CA GLU A 65 -31.76 14.47 -7.27
C GLU A 65 -30.99 15.64 -7.91
N PHE A 66 -30.55 16.64 -7.12
CA PHE A 66 -29.69 17.70 -7.60
C PHE A 66 -28.22 17.25 -7.59
N TYR A 67 -27.77 16.74 -8.74
CA TYR A 67 -26.40 16.27 -8.93
C TYR A 67 -25.65 17.23 -9.84
N MET A 68 -24.71 18.02 -9.28
CA MET A 68 -23.62 18.56 -10.11
C MET A 68 -22.85 17.37 -10.66
N LYS A 69 -22.78 17.25 -11.99
CA LYS A 69 -21.94 16.22 -12.63
C LYS A 69 -20.51 16.40 -12.08
N PRO A 70 -19.88 15.35 -11.52
CA PRO A 70 -18.50 15.43 -11.09
C PRO A 70 -17.65 15.92 -12.27
N SER A 71 -16.66 16.75 -11.97
CA SER A 71 -15.69 17.22 -12.95
C SER A 71 -15.13 16.02 -13.70
N LYS A 72 -15.09 16.11 -15.04
CA LYS A 72 -14.44 15.09 -15.86
C LYS A 72 -13.00 15.00 -15.38
N LEU A 73 -12.54 13.78 -15.09
CA LEU A 73 -11.13 13.46 -14.98
C LEU A 73 -10.35 14.08 -16.13
N ASN A 74 -9.22 14.70 -15.81
CA ASN A 74 -8.25 15.10 -16.82
C ASN A 74 -7.54 13.86 -17.40
N LYS A 75 -6.68 14.10 -18.40
CA LYS A 75 -6.00 13.04 -19.14
C LYS A 75 -5.08 12.22 -18.23
N GLU A 76 -4.38 12.89 -17.32
CA GLU A 76 -3.44 12.31 -16.37
C GLU A 76 -4.17 11.44 -15.34
N GLU A 77 -5.31 11.90 -14.81
CA GLU A 77 -6.15 11.16 -13.88
C GLU A 77 -6.74 9.90 -14.53
N LEU A 78 -7.24 10.00 -15.76
CA LEU A 78 -7.76 8.85 -16.49
C LEU A 78 -6.64 7.84 -16.83
N GLN A 79 -5.47 8.32 -17.24
CA GLN A 79 -4.31 7.49 -17.52
C GLN A 79 -3.82 6.77 -16.26
N SER A 80 -3.80 7.45 -15.10
CA SER A 80 -3.42 6.84 -13.82
C SER A 80 -4.33 5.67 -13.44
N LEU A 81 -5.65 5.81 -13.67
CA LEU A 81 -6.62 4.74 -13.43
C LEU A 81 -6.43 3.58 -14.39
N LEU A 82 -6.20 3.85 -15.68
CA LEU A 82 -5.94 2.81 -16.67
C LEU A 82 -4.65 2.04 -16.35
N MET A 83 -3.56 2.74 -16.02
CA MET A 83 -2.31 2.12 -15.57
C MET A 83 -2.50 1.29 -14.31
N SER A 84 -3.32 1.76 -13.34
CA SER A 84 -3.63 0.99 -12.14
C SER A 84 -4.27 -0.36 -12.46
N THR A 85 -5.04 -0.48 -13.55
CA THR A 85 -5.63 -1.77 -13.96
C THR A 85 -4.62 -2.75 -14.55
N GLN A 86 -3.52 -2.25 -15.12
CA GLN A 86 -2.42 -3.08 -15.63
C GLN A 86 -1.47 -3.51 -14.51
N ILE A 87 -1.31 -2.65 -13.49
CA ILE A 87 -0.45 -2.93 -12.34
C ILE A 87 -1.21 -3.80 -11.34
N LEU A 88 -2.37 -3.37 -10.85
CA LEU A 88 -3.15 -4.03 -9.79
C LEU A 88 -3.95 -5.21 -10.34
N THR A 89 -3.28 -6.34 -10.50
CA THR A 89 -3.84 -7.59 -11.00
C THR A 89 -3.95 -8.63 -9.89
N LYS A 90 -4.73 -9.68 -10.10
CA LYS A 90 -4.69 -10.84 -9.21
C LYS A 90 -3.30 -11.48 -9.16
N GLU A 91 -2.52 -11.34 -10.24
CA GLU A 91 -1.14 -11.82 -10.32
C GLU A 91 -0.23 -11.11 -9.31
N ASN A 92 -0.47 -9.84 -8.98
CA ASN A 92 0.27 -9.13 -7.93
C ASN A 92 -0.48 -9.02 -6.58
N GLY A 93 -1.52 -9.83 -6.38
CA GLY A 93 -2.24 -9.96 -5.12
C GLY A 93 -3.36 -8.93 -4.91
N PHE A 94 -3.77 -8.19 -5.94
CA PHE A 94 -4.93 -7.31 -5.86
C PHE A 94 -6.25 -8.08 -6.07
N MET A 95 -6.96 -8.33 -4.98
CA MET A 95 -8.19 -9.15 -4.96
C MET A 95 -9.38 -8.55 -5.75
N TYR A 96 -9.38 -7.23 -5.96
CA TYR A 96 -10.46 -6.52 -6.62
C TYR A 96 -10.19 -6.23 -8.09
N GLU A 97 -9.27 -6.97 -8.75
CA GLU A 97 -8.92 -6.74 -10.16
C GLU A 97 -10.16 -6.62 -11.05
N ARG A 98 -11.12 -7.54 -10.91
CA ARG A 98 -12.35 -7.53 -11.70
C ARG A 98 -13.22 -6.31 -11.41
N ASP A 99 -13.34 -5.92 -10.15
CA ASP A 99 -14.14 -4.77 -9.73
C ASP A 99 -13.51 -3.46 -10.20
N LEU A 100 -12.17 -3.36 -10.12
CA LEU A 100 -11.38 -2.25 -10.63
C LEU A 100 -11.50 -2.14 -12.15
N GLN A 101 -11.32 -3.24 -12.90
CA GLN A 101 -11.50 -3.27 -14.35
C GLN A 101 -12.92 -2.82 -14.75
N THR A 102 -13.93 -3.29 -14.01
CA THR A 102 -15.33 -2.92 -14.24
C THR A 102 -15.59 -1.44 -13.93
N ALA A 103 -15.06 -0.92 -12.82
CA ALA A 103 -15.19 0.48 -12.43
C ALA A 103 -14.52 1.40 -13.46
N VAL A 104 -13.30 1.08 -13.89
CA VAL A 104 -12.57 1.86 -14.89
C VAL A 104 -13.25 1.80 -16.25
N THR A 105 -13.86 0.66 -16.63
CA THR A 105 -14.65 0.56 -17.86
C THR A 105 -15.90 1.43 -17.81
N LYS A 106 -16.60 1.47 -16.68
CA LYS A 106 -17.74 2.39 -16.47
C LYS A 106 -17.30 3.85 -16.55
N ILE A 107 -16.16 4.20 -15.95
CA ILE A 107 -15.60 5.55 -16.04
C ILE A 107 -15.26 5.87 -17.50
N LYS A 108 -14.53 5.00 -18.21
CA LYS A 108 -14.17 5.16 -19.63
C LYS A 108 -15.39 5.37 -20.52
N SER A 109 -16.52 4.72 -20.22
CA SER A 109 -17.77 4.88 -20.99
C SER A 109 -18.33 6.32 -20.95
N LEU A 110 -17.93 7.12 -19.96
CA LEU A 110 -18.32 8.54 -19.85
C LEU A 110 -17.46 9.47 -20.74
N TYR A 111 -16.41 8.94 -21.37
CA TYR A 111 -15.43 9.67 -22.21
C TYR A 111 -15.51 9.28 -23.69
N VAL A 112 -16.51 8.50 -24.10
CA VAL A 112 -16.65 7.85 -25.42
C VAL A 112 -16.71 8.81 -26.64
N ASN A 113 -16.70 10.13 -26.45
CA ASN A 113 -16.73 11.09 -27.56
C ASN A 113 -15.33 11.60 -27.99
N SER A 114 -14.24 11.04 -27.48
CA SER A 114 -12.86 11.37 -27.88
C SER A 114 -12.11 10.11 -28.31
N ASP A 115 -12.53 9.53 -29.44
CA ASP A 115 -11.99 8.27 -30.00
C ASP A 115 -10.50 8.34 -30.36
N ASP A 116 -9.93 9.53 -30.57
CA ASP A 116 -8.53 9.69 -30.97
C ASP A 116 -7.54 9.69 -29.79
N GLU A 117 -7.95 10.01 -28.55
CA GLU A 117 -7.00 10.05 -27.42
C GLU A 117 -6.87 8.71 -26.67
N LEU A 118 -7.84 7.81 -26.81
CA LEU A 118 -7.88 6.55 -26.06
C LEU A 118 -7.09 5.41 -26.72
N LYS A 119 -6.77 5.50 -28.01
CA LYS A 119 -5.99 4.47 -28.73
C LYS A 119 -4.53 4.40 -28.25
N TYR A 120 -3.92 5.54 -27.92
CA TYR A 120 -2.55 5.61 -27.41
C TYR A 120 -2.37 5.00 -26.00
N LEU A 121 -3.45 4.63 -25.31
CA LEU A 121 -3.41 4.14 -23.92
C LEU A 121 -3.32 2.60 -23.81
N ASN A 122 -3.55 1.85 -24.89
CA ASN A 122 -3.52 0.39 -24.86
C ASN A 122 -2.14 -0.22 -25.20
N GLU A 123 -1.22 0.54 -25.82
CA GLU A 123 -0.06 -0.08 -26.49
C GLU A 123 1.25 -0.10 -25.68
N ASN A 124 1.37 0.63 -24.57
CA ASN A 124 2.67 0.78 -23.87
C ASN A 124 2.77 0.09 -22.50
N GLY A 125 1.91 -0.88 -22.19
CA GLY A 125 1.85 -1.54 -20.89
C GLY A 125 2.66 -2.84 -20.75
N ASN A 126 3.86 -2.94 -21.33
CA ASN A 126 4.74 -4.10 -21.09
C ASN A 126 5.46 -3.97 -19.74
N PHE A 127 4.71 -3.99 -18.64
CA PHE A 127 5.26 -4.08 -17.29
C PHE A 127 4.85 -5.43 -16.68
N LYS A 128 5.62 -6.48 -16.98
CA LYS A 128 5.49 -7.77 -16.30
C LYS A 128 6.41 -7.76 -15.08
N ILE A 129 5.83 -7.74 -13.89
CA ILE A 129 6.57 -8.05 -12.66
C ILE A 129 6.73 -9.57 -12.64
N ASN A 130 7.98 -10.01 -12.77
CA ASN A 130 8.34 -11.42 -12.75
C ASN A 130 8.17 -12.05 -11.36
N GLU A 131 7.83 -13.34 -11.40
CA GLU A 131 8.18 -14.44 -10.48
C GLU A 131 7.16 -15.03 -9.47
N ALA A 132 6.82 -16.29 -9.80
CA ALA A 132 6.93 -17.51 -8.99
C ALA A 132 5.85 -17.85 -7.94
N GLY A 133 4.90 -18.71 -8.37
CA GLY A 133 4.72 -20.03 -7.73
C GLY A 133 4.27 -20.08 -6.27
N GLY A 134 3.32 -19.24 -5.84
CA GLY A 134 2.71 -19.34 -4.51
C GLY A 134 1.31 -18.70 -4.35
N LEU A 135 0.74 -18.23 -5.46
CA LEU A 135 -0.33 -17.21 -5.47
C LEU A 135 -1.65 -17.66 -4.85
N GLN A 136 -2.07 -18.91 -5.04
CA GLN A 136 -3.37 -19.38 -4.54
C GLN A 136 -3.38 -19.45 -3.00
N ASN A 137 -2.29 -19.94 -2.40
CA ASN A 137 -2.13 -20.02 -0.96
C ASN A 137 -1.94 -18.62 -0.32
N LEU A 138 -1.39 -17.66 -1.04
CA LEU A 138 -1.28 -16.27 -0.59
C LEU A 138 -2.65 -15.56 -0.62
N GLN A 139 -3.43 -15.75 -1.69
CA GLN A 139 -4.78 -15.19 -1.83
C GLN A 139 -5.71 -15.67 -0.70
N ASP A 140 -5.72 -16.98 -0.43
CA ASP A 140 -6.56 -17.55 0.64
C ASP A 140 -6.23 -16.96 2.01
N LYS A 141 -4.94 -16.73 2.30
CA LYS A 141 -4.49 -16.13 3.57
C LYS A 141 -4.94 -14.68 3.71
N ILE A 142 -4.77 -13.87 2.66
CA ILE A 142 -5.17 -12.46 2.67
C ILE A 142 -6.68 -12.34 2.88
N SER A 143 -7.49 -13.15 2.20
CA SER A 143 -8.94 -13.16 2.38
C SER A 143 -9.35 -13.52 3.82
N GLN A 144 -8.73 -14.53 4.42
CA GLN A 144 -9.01 -14.91 5.81
C GLN A 144 -8.56 -13.84 6.81
N ILE A 145 -7.43 -13.18 6.57
CA ILE A 145 -6.94 -12.06 7.39
C ILE A 145 -7.94 -10.88 7.32
N ASN A 146 -8.38 -10.50 6.13
CA ASN A 146 -9.39 -9.45 5.96
C ASN A 146 -10.71 -9.79 6.66
N TYR A 147 -11.16 -11.04 6.55
CA TYR A 147 -12.34 -11.51 7.27
C TYR A 147 -12.15 -11.35 8.79
N ALA A 148 -11.01 -11.78 9.32
CA ALA A 148 -10.69 -11.64 10.74
C ALA A 148 -10.67 -10.18 11.19
N MET A 149 -10.05 -9.28 10.42
CA MET A 149 -10.03 -7.84 10.70
C MET A 149 -11.44 -7.24 10.73
N SER A 150 -12.27 -7.56 9.74
CA SER A 150 -13.65 -7.04 9.64
C SER A 150 -14.55 -7.48 10.80
N ARG A 151 -14.20 -8.59 11.47
CA ARG A 151 -14.94 -9.17 12.58
C ARG A 151 -14.25 -8.98 13.93
N GLY A 152 -13.11 -8.28 13.96
CA GLY A 152 -12.29 -8.12 15.16
C GLY A 152 -11.87 -9.46 15.76
N ARG A 153 -11.49 -10.46 14.93
CA ARG A 153 -11.10 -11.81 15.40
C ARG A 153 -9.59 -12.01 15.46
N THR A 154 -9.11 -12.55 16.57
CA THR A 154 -7.69 -12.90 16.75
C THR A 154 -7.28 -14.04 15.82
N LEU A 155 -6.05 -13.98 15.32
CA LEU A 155 -5.45 -14.99 14.44
C LEU A 155 -4.42 -15.84 15.19
N SER A 156 -4.40 -17.13 14.88
CA SER A 156 -3.28 -18.03 15.18
C SER A 156 -2.58 -18.40 13.88
N ILE A 157 -1.36 -17.89 13.67
CA ILE A 157 -0.57 -18.09 12.46
C ILE A 157 0.59 -19.05 12.72
N ASN A 158 0.75 -20.06 11.86
CA ASN A 158 1.94 -20.91 11.83
C ASN A 158 3.00 -20.21 10.98
N TYR A 159 3.94 -19.56 11.65
CA TYR A 159 4.93 -18.69 11.02
C TYR A 159 6.29 -19.37 10.94
N PHE A 160 6.84 -19.44 9.73
CA PHE A 160 8.19 -19.94 9.51
C PHE A 160 9.23 -18.87 9.86
N SER A 161 10.05 -19.15 10.87
CA SER A 161 11.18 -18.29 11.23
C SER A 161 12.43 -18.80 10.52
N ALA A 162 12.86 -18.10 9.46
CA ALA A 162 14.07 -18.44 8.72
C ALA A 162 15.31 -18.50 9.63
N ASN A 163 15.43 -17.58 10.59
CA ASN A 163 16.55 -17.52 11.53
C ASN A 163 16.67 -18.73 12.48
N LYS A 164 15.57 -19.44 12.75
CA LYS A 164 15.53 -20.57 13.68
C LYS A 164 15.22 -21.90 12.99
N ASN A 165 15.05 -21.88 11.66
CA ASN A 165 14.58 -22.99 10.84
C ASN A 165 13.43 -23.77 11.50
N ASN A 166 12.47 -23.05 12.11
CA ASN A 166 11.39 -23.65 12.85
C ASN A 166 10.04 -22.97 12.59
N LEU A 167 8.98 -23.75 12.78
CA LEU A 167 7.61 -23.26 12.77
C LEU A 167 7.24 -22.81 14.17
N THR A 168 6.75 -21.59 14.27
CA THR A 168 6.26 -21.02 15.53
C THR A 168 4.80 -20.64 15.37
N ILE A 169 3.98 -21.06 16.33
CA ILE A 169 2.61 -20.59 16.43
C ILE A 169 2.66 -19.19 17.03
N LYS A 170 2.15 -18.21 16.29
CA LYS A 170 2.02 -16.83 16.74
C LYS A 170 0.55 -16.47 16.85
N LYS A 171 0.14 -16.02 18.03
CA LYS A 171 -1.21 -15.49 18.27
C LYS A 171 -1.17 -13.97 18.15
N MET A 172 -1.99 -13.38 17.28
CA MET A 172 -1.98 -11.94 17.03
C MET A 172 -3.36 -11.36 16.68
N ASP A 173 -3.55 -10.09 17.00
CA ASP A 173 -4.73 -9.32 16.63
C ASP A 173 -4.44 -8.47 15.39
N PRO A 174 -5.06 -8.77 14.23
CA PRO A 174 -4.70 -8.11 12.98
C PRO A 174 -5.26 -6.68 12.88
N TYR A 175 -4.41 -5.67 12.71
CA TYR A 175 -4.84 -4.27 12.66
C TYR A 175 -4.88 -3.73 11.22
N ASN A 176 -3.95 -4.15 10.38
CA ASN A 176 -3.91 -3.69 8.99
C ASN A 176 -3.14 -4.66 8.07
N LEU A 177 -3.35 -4.48 6.77
CA LEU A 177 -2.61 -5.13 5.69
C LEU A 177 -1.92 -4.08 4.84
N ILE A 178 -0.62 -4.25 4.61
CA ILE A 178 0.13 -3.35 3.74
C ILE A 178 0.88 -4.14 2.66
N PHE A 179 1.07 -3.50 1.51
CA PHE A 179 1.95 -3.98 0.47
C PHE A 179 3.16 -3.05 0.39
N ARG A 180 4.37 -3.61 0.57
CA ARG A 180 5.63 -2.86 0.54
C ARG A 180 6.76 -3.77 0.08
N GLU A 181 7.69 -3.21 -0.71
CA GLU A 181 8.88 -3.94 -1.21
C GLU A 181 8.50 -5.27 -1.89
N GLY A 182 7.43 -5.25 -2.69
CA GLY A 182 6.96 -6.43 -3.43
C GLY A 182 6.28 -7.50 -2.58
N ALA A 183 6.04 -7.26 -1.29
CA ALA A 183 5.47 -8.25 -0.39
C ALA A 183 4.31 -7.72 0.47
N TRP A 184 3.40 -8.63 0.80
CA TRP A 184 2.32 -8.37 1.74
C TRP A 184 2.74 -8.62 3.18
N TYR A 185 2.38 -7.69 4.06
CA TYR A 185 2.57 -7.78 5.50
C TYR A 185 1.24 -7.60 6.23
N ILE A 186 1.07 -8.38 7.30
CA ILE A 186 0.03 -8.14 8.31
C ILE A 186 0.66 -7.39 9.48
N ILE A 187 0.02 -6.32 9.92
CA ILE A 187 0.40 -5.55 11.11
C ILE A 187 -0.61 -5.84 12.19
N GLY A 188 -0.16 -6.09 13.41
CA GLY A 188 -1.08 -6.31 14.51
C GLY A 188 -0.39 -6.58 15.84
N TYR A 189 -1.19 -6.59 16.91
CA TYR A 189 -0.69 -6.81 18.25
C TYR A 189 -0.32 -8.29 18.45
N TYR A 190 0.95 -8.55 18.78
CA TYR A 190 1.48 -9.88 18.97
C TYR A 190 1.59 -10.21 20.46
N TYR A 191 0.78 -11.17 20.92
CA TYR A 191 0.60 -11.49 22.34
C TYR A 191 1.89 -11.91 23.05
N LYS A 192 2.86 -12.49 22.34
CA LYS A 192 4.11 -12.95 22.98
C LYS A 192 5.05 -11.79 23.33
N SER A 193 5.05 -10.73 22.52
CA SER A 193 5.93 -9.58 22.72
C SER A 193 5.22 -8.36 23.28
N ASP A 194 3.90 -8.45 23.52
CA ASP A 194 3.07 -7.38 24.09
C ASP A 194 3.22 -6.05 23.33
N ARG A 195 3.34 -6.14 22.00
CA ARG A 195 3.52 -4.98 21.12
C ARG A 195 2.97 -5.24 19.73
N VAL A 196 2.78 -4.16 18.96
CA VAL A 196 2.43 -4.26 17.55
C VAL A 196 3.67 -4.67 16.76
N GLU A 197 3.53 -5.71 15.94
CA GLU A 197 4.56 -6.20 15.03
C GLU A 197 3.98 -6.44 13.64
N SER A 198 4.88 -6.56 12.65
CA SER A 198 4.54 -6.92 11.28
C SER A 198 5.05 -8.31 10.91
N PHE A 199 4.25 -9.09 10.20
CA PHE A 199 4.63 -10.41 9.70
C PHE A 199 4.43 -10.50 8.18
N LYS A 200 5.43 -11.03 7.47
CA LYS A 200 5.36 -11.23 6.02
C LYS A 200 4.41 -12.39 5.71
N ILE A 201 3.36 -12.16 4.93
CA ILE A 201 2.29 -13.16 4.73
C ILE A 201 2.81 -14.40 4.00
N SER A 202 3.79 -14.24 3.10
CA SER A 202 4.41 -15.36 2.40
C SER A 202 5.08 -16.39 3.34
N ARG A 203 5.36 -16.02 4.60
CA ARG A 203 5.96 -16.91 5.62
C ARG A 203 4.97 -17.55 6.58
N ILE A 204 3.71 -17.14 6.49
CA ILE A 204 2.62 -17.84 7.16
C ILE A 204 2.41 -19.12 6.37
N GLN A 205 2.66 -20.29 6.96
CA GLN A 205 2.35 -21.57 6.30
C GLN A 205 0.84 -21.82 6.30
N SER A 206 0.22 -21.63 7.46
CA SER A 206 -1.22 -21.74 7.66
C SER A 206 -1.67 -20.74 8.71
N LEU A 207 -2.95 -20.36 8.69
CA LEU A 207 -3.55 -19.53 9.72
C LEU A 207 -4.90 -20.09 10.12
N LYS A 208 -5.32 -19.79 11.35
CA LYS A 208 -6.63 -20.11 11.89
C LYS A 208 -7.24 -18.86 12.52
N ILE A 209 -8.47 -18.55 12.14
CA ILE A 209 -9.28 -17.54 12.82
C ILE A 209 -9.78 -18.15 14.12
N THR A 210 -9.58 -17.45 15.23
CA THR A 210 -10.02 -17.90 16.55
C THR A 210 -11.36 -17.28 16.92
N ASP A 211 -12.00 -17.81 17.96
CA ASP A 211 -13.23 -17.25 18.52
C ASP A 211 -12.98 -16.05 19.44
N GLU A 212 -11.72 -15.68 19.66
CA GLU A 212 -11.36 -14.52 20.47
C GLU A 212 -11.59 -13.23 19.68
N ILE A 213 -12.07 -12.21 20.40
CA ILE A 213 -12.40 -10.91 19.83
C ILE A 213 -11.43 -9.87 20.40
N TYR A 214 -10.95 -8.98 19.55
CA TYR A 214 -10.11 -7.85 19.95
C TYR A 214 -10.75 -6.54 19.51
N MET A 215 -10.27 -5.46 20.12
CA MET A 215 -10.53 -4.10 19.69
C MET A 215 -9.21 -3.38 19.50
N ILE A 216 -9.09 -2.63 18.42
CA ILE A 216 -7.90 -1.81 18.17
C ILE A 216 -7.90 -0.66 19.19
N PRO A 217 -6.84 -0.48 19.99
CA PRO A 217 -6.75 0.64 20.92
C PRO A 217 -6.89 1.98 20.19
N HIS A 218 -7.63 2.92 20.76
CA HIS A 218 -7.78 4.28 20.18
C HIS A 218 -6.45 5.03 20.05
N THR A 219 -5.42 4.60 20.79
CA THR A 219 -4.06 5.14 20.75
C THR A 219 -3.25 4.61 19.57
N PHE A 220 -3.69 3.53 18.91
CA PHE A 220 -2.97 2.98 17.76
C PHE A 220 -3.20 3.82 16.50
N SER A 221 -2.11 4.28 15.90
CA SER A 221 -2.10 4.97 14.61
C SER A 221 -1.24 4.17 13.64
N LEU A 222 -1.84 3.69 12.55
CA LEU A 222 -1.09 3.02 11.49
C LEU A 222 0.03 3.94 10.99
N LYS A 223 -0.29 5.20 10.69
CA LYS A 223 0.69 6.19 10.21
C LYS A 223 1.89 6.29 11.14
N THR A 224 1.66 6.46 12.45
CA THR A 224 2.74 6.57 13.45
C THR A 224 3.56 5.29 13.54
N TYR A 225 2.90 4.12 13.50
CA TYR A 225 3.61 2.83 13.45
C TYR A 225 4.48 2.71 12.20
N LEU A 226 3.98 3.10 11.02
CA LEU A 226 4.75 3.11 9.77
C LEU A 226 5.90 4.12 9.82
N GLU A 227 5.72 5.24 10.50
CA GLU A 227 6.78 6.23 10.68
C GLU A 227 7.89 5.66 11.59
N GLU A 228 7.54 5.19 12.79
CA GLU A 228 8.51 4.74 13.79
C GLU A 228 9.24 3.44 13.42
N ASN A 229 8.54 2.48 12.80
CA ASN A 229 9.10 1.16 12.52
C ASN A 229 9.67 1.06 11.11
N TRP A 230 9.40 2.05 10.26
CA TRP A 230 9.48 1.87 8.81
C TRP A 230 9.81 3.15 8.01
N ALA A 231 9.80 4.33 8.62
CA ALA A 231 10.34 5.56 8.04
C ALA A 231 11.51 6.06 8.91
N VAL A 232 12.73 5.91 8.39
CA VAL A 232 13.94 6.54 8.96
C VAL A 232 14.49 5.89 10.25
N PHE A 233 15.34 4.87 10.04
CA PHE A 233 16.51 4.45 10.84
C PHE A 233 16.45 4.44 12.39
N LYS A 234 16.49 3.23 12.99
CA LYS A 234 17.57 2.70 13.87
C LYS A 234 17.06 1.54 14.74
N GLY A 235 17.56 0.34 14.47
CA GLY A 235 17.47 -0.81 15.37
C GLY A 235 17.82 -2.12 14.66
N ASP A 236 18.95 -2.73 15.00
CA ASP A 236 19.34 -4.12 14.72
C ASP A 236 19.38 -4.65 13.26
N LYS A 237 19.36 -3.78 12.24
CA LYS A 237 19.56 -4.23 10.85
C LYS A 237 20.99 -4.71 10.63
N ASN A 238 21.14 -5.83 9.94
CA ASN A 238 22.45 -6.33 9.53
C ASN A 238 22.97 -5.47 8.38
N LYS A 239 24.18 -4.93 8.56
CA LYS A 239 24.91 -4.30 7.47
C LYS A 239 25.36 -5.38 6.49
N VAL A 240 24.95 -5.25 5.23
CA VAL A 240 25.27 -6.16 4.15
C VAL A 240 26.15 -5.43 3.15
N ILE A 241 27.33 -5.99 2.86
CA ILE A 241 28.23 -5.49 1.82
C ILE A 241 28.50 -6.61 0.84
N ILE A 242 28.22 -6.35 -0.43
CA ILE A 242 28.37 -7.29 -1.53
C ILE A 242 29.32 -6.69 -2.56
N LYS A 243 30.36 -7.43 -2.92
CA LYS A 243 31.25 -7.09 -4.03
C LYS A 243 30.75 -7.79 -5.30
N PHE A 244 30.57 -7.03 -6.36
CA PHE A 244 30.19 -7.50 -7.68
C PHE A 244 31.32 -7.28 -8.67
N ASP A 245 31.66 -8.32 -9.43
CA ASP A 245 32.68 -8.23 -10.47
C ASP A 245 32.27 -7.25 -11.58
N LYS A 246 33.27 -6.70 -12.28
CA LYS A 246 33.09 -5.79 -13.42
C LYS A 246 32.12 -6.29 -14.49
N LYS A 247 31.96 -7.61 -14.64
CA LYS A 247 31.04 -8.20 -15.63
C LYS A 247 29.57 -7.93 -15.33
N VAL A 248 29.22 -7.71 -14.07
CA VAL A 248 27.83 -7.52 -13.61
C VAL A 248 27.64 -6.17 -12.94
N SER A 249 28.70 -5.37 -12.76
CA SER A 249 28.65 -4.04 -12.13
C SER A 249 27.63 -3.11 -12.79
N ASP A 250 27.58 -3.07 -14.12
CA ASP A 250 26.66 -2.19 -14.85
C ASP A 250 25.19 -2.57 -14.63
N PHE A 251 24.91 -3.88 -14.51
CA PHE A 251 23.57 -4.37 -14.20
C PHE A 251 23.15 -3.97 -12.78
N ILE A 252 24.07 -4.09 -11.83
CA ILE A 252 23.80 -3.71 -10.44
C ILE A 252 23.65 -2.20 -10.31
N GLU A 253 24.49 -1.40 -10.96
CA GLU A 253 24.45 0.07 -10.91
C GLU A 253 23.17 0.65 -11.52
N ASN A 254 22.69 0.09 -12.62
CA ASN A 254 21.45 0.53 -13.27
C ASN A 254 20.19 -0.02 -12.58
N GLY A 255 20.33 -0.92 -11.61
CA GLY A 255 19.24 -1.44 -10.81
C GLY A 255 19.05 -0.65 -9.51
N LYS A 256 17.80 -0.56 -9.05
CA LYS A 256 17.46 -0.10 -7.69
C LYS A 256 17.07 -1.35 -6.87
N TRP A 257 17.98 -1.85 -6.05
CA TRP A 257 17.82 -3.11 -5.31
C TRP A 257 17.32 -2.89 -3.90
N HIS A 258 17.65 -1.76 -3.29
CA HIS A 258 17.14 -1.35 -1.99
C HIS A 258 16.99 0.18 -1.89
N PRO A 259 15.96 0.70 -1.18
CA PRO A 259 15.76 2.15 -1.02
C PRO A 259 17.02 2.87 -0.50
N ASP A 260 17.66 2.30 0.53
CA ASP A 260 18.86 2.85 1.18
C ASP A 260 20.17 2.23 0.68
N GLU A 261 20.20 1.71 -0.55
CA GLU A 261 21.44 1.18 -1.09
C GLU A 261 22.49 2.28 -1.32
N GLN A 262 23.74 1.94 -1.07
CA GLN A 262 24.88 2.76 -1.44
C GLN A 262 25.75 1.95 -2.39
N LEU A 263 26.18 2.61 -3.45
CA LEU A 263 27.04 2.04 -4.48
C LEU A 263 28.40 2.70 -4.42
N GLN A 264 29.45 1.88 -4.42
CA GLN A 264 30.83 2.34 -4.50
C GLN A 264 31.56 1.58 -5.60
N LYS A 265 31.92 2.29 -6.67
CA LYS A 265 32.80 1.75 -7.72
C LYS A 265 34.24 1.67 -7.21
N LEU A 266 34.92 0.59 -7.57
CA LEU A 266 36.32 0.35 -7.25
C LEU A 266 37.19 0.52 -8.52
N ASP A 267 38.47 0.77 -8.31
CA ASP A 267 39.42 1.06 -9.41
C ASP A 267 39.62 -0.12 -10.38
N ASP A 268 39.39 -1.35 -9.92
CA ASP A 268 39.43 -2.58 -10.73
C ASP A 268 38.17 -2.74 -11.62
N GLY A 269 37.22 -1.82 -11.53
CA GLY A 269 35.93 -1.84 -12.22
C GLY A 269 34.86 -2.70 -11.55
N SER A 270 35.14 -3.26 -10.38
CA SER A 270 34.12 -3.91 -9.54
C SER A 270 33.28 -2.88 -8.77
N LEU A 271 32.17 -3.34 -8.19
CA LEU A 271 31.20 -2.50 -7.50
C LEU A 271 30.89 -3.07 -6.12
N LEU A 272 30.89 -2.23 -5.09
CA LEU A 272 30.33 -2.56 -3.78
C LEU A 272 28.90 -2.06 -3.68
N LEU A 273 27.99 -2.95 -3.30
CA LEU A 273 26.62 -2.64 -2.90
C LEU A 273 26.50 -2.76 -1.39
N ILE A 274 26.10 -1.68 -0.72
CA ILE A 274 25.96 -1.58 0.74
C ILE A 274 24.49 -1.37 1.08
N MET A 275 23.92 -2.21 1.93
CA MET A 275 22.51 -2.15 2.35
C MET A 275 22.36 -2.52 3.83
N TYR A 276 21.24 -2.13 4.43
CA TYR A 276 20.90 -2.46 5.81
C TYR A 276 19.59 -3.24 5.84
N LEU A 277 19.68 -4.54 6.15
CA LEU A 277 18.58 -5.48 5.99
C LEU A 277 18.26 -6.18 7.31
N ASP A 278 16.97 -6.36 7.58
CA ASP A 278 16.51 -7.10 8.76
C ASP A 278 16.86 -8.59 8.65
N GLU A 279 16.91 -9.13 7.42
CA GLU A 279 17.01 -10.56 7.17
C GLU A 279 17.95 -10.87 6.00
N LEU A 280 18.80 -11.88 6.21
CA LEU A 280 19.92 -12.22 5.33
C LEU A 280 19.62 -13.35 4.34
N GLN A 281 18.51 -14.08 4.53
CA GLN A 281 18.20 -15.26 3.73
C GLN A 281 17.81 -14.92 2.29
N GLU A 282 17.08 -13.82 2.07
CA GLU A 282 16.71 -13.37 0.73
C GLU A 282 17.96 -12.91 -0.05
N VAL A 283 18.90 -12.26 0.64
CA VAL A 283 20.22 -11.93 0.11
C VAL A 283 21.01 -13.18 -0.28
N LYS A 284 21.00 -14.23 0.57
CA LYS A 284 21.68 -15.50 0.27
C LYS A 284 21.24 -16.06 -1.08
N ASN A 285 19.94 -16.19 -1.32
CA ASN A 285 19.40 -16.76 -2.55
C ASN A 285 19.70 -15.89 -3.77
N TRP A 286 19.56 -14.57 -3.61
CA TRP A 286 19.85 -13.62 -4.68
C TRP A 286 21.31 -13.68 -5.14
N ILE A 287 22.25 -13.72 -4.19
CA ILE A 287 23.69 -13.78 -4.49
C ILE A 287 24.09 -15.07 -5.18
N LEU A 288 23.53 -16.21 -4.75
CA LEU A 288 23.79 -17.50 -5.40
C LEU A 288 23.39 -17.49 -6.88
N GLY A 289 22.37 -16.69 -7.26
CA GLY A 289 21.97 -16.50 -8.66
C GLY A 289 23.04 -15.85 -9.55
N PHE A 290 23.97 -15.08 -8.98
CA PHE A 290 25.10 -14.51 -9.71
C PHE A 290 26.31 -15.45 -9.80
N GLY A 291 26.26 -16.57 -9.08
CA GLY A 291 27.35 -17.52 -8.96
C GLY A 291 28.63 -16.84 -8.47
N LYS A 292 29.74 -17.06 -9.19
CA LYS A 292 31.05 -16.51 -8.80
C LYS A 292 31.19 -14.99 -8.93
N ASN A 293 30.27 -14.31 -9.61
CA ASN A 293 30.40 -12.88 -9.91
C ASN A 293 29.95 -11.97 -8.74
N ALA A 294 29.50 -12.55 -7.63
CA ALA A 294 29.09 -11.84 -6.43
C ALA A 294 29.74 -12.46 -5.18
N GLU A 295 30.30 -11.62 -4.31
CA GLU A 295 30.97 -12.02 -3.07
C GLU A 295 30.37 -11.26 -1.87
N ILE A 296 29.95 -11.99 -0.83
CA ILE A 296 29.60 -11.38 0.46
C ILE A 296 30.87 -10.99 1.22
N ILE A 297 30.99 -9.69 1.54
CA ILE A 297 32.03 -9.13 2.40
C ILE A 297 31.53 -9.04 3.84
N GLU A 298 30.33 -8.51 4.06
CA GLU A 298 29.65 -8.43 5.37
C GLU A 298 28.17 -8.83 5.23
N PRO A 299 27.56 -9.47 6.25
CA PRO A 299 28.17 -9.94 7.49
C PRO A 299 28.88 -11.30 7.34
N VAL A 300 29.89 -11.56 8.17
CA VAL A 300 30.66 -12.82 8.16
C VAL A 300 29.76 -14.05 8.29
N LYS A 301 28.71 -13.97 9.11
CA LYS A 301 27.74 -15.07 9.27
C LYS A 301 27.11 -15.49 7.94
N LEU A 302 26.70 -14.53 7.10
CA LEU A 302 26.11 -14.81 5.80
C LEU A 302 27.15 -15.40 4.83
N ARG A 303 28.41 -14.95 4.90
CA ARG A 303 29.52 -15.52 4.12
C ARG A 303 29.68 -17.02 4.41
N GLU A 304 29.65 -17.40 5.68
CA GLU A 304 29.76 -18.81 6.09
C GLU A 304 28.53 -19.64 5.69
N GLU A 305 27.32 -19.08 5.77
CA GLU A 305 26.10 -19.73 5.30
C GLU A 305 26.09 -19.99 3.78
N ILE A 306 26.70 -19.09 2.98
CA ILE A 306 26.87 -19.28 1.53
C ILE A 306 27.93 -20.34 1.25
N LYS A 307 29.07 -20.32 1.94
CA LYS A 307 30.10 -21.37 1.77
C LYS A 307 29.54 -22.77 2.01
N LYS A 308 28.78 -22.95 3.09
CA LYS A 308 28.13 -24.22 3.40
C LYS A 308 27.15 -24.65 2.30
N GLU A 309 26.36 -23.71 1.77
CA GLU A 309 25.45 -24.00 0.66
C GLU A 309 26.21 -24.48 -0.58
N ILE A 310 27.32 -23.81 -0.92
CA ILE A 310 28.17 -24.19 -2.06
C ILE A 310 28.76 -25.58 -1.87
N GLU A 311 29.21 -25.93 -0.66
CA GLU A 311 29.67 -27.29 -0.34
C GLU A 311 28.57 -28.33 -0.51
N ASP A 312 27.35 -28.03 -0.07
CA ASP A 312 26.20 -28.94 -0.20
C ASP A 312 25.70 -29.04 -1.65
N MET A 313 25.82 -27.97 -2.45
CA MET A 313 25.58 -27.99 -3.89
C MET A 313 26.64 -28.84 -4.61
N TYR A 314 27.92 -28.67 -4.26
CA TYR A 314 29.02 -29.45 -4.85
C TYR A 314 28.90 -30.95 -4.58
N LYS A 315 28.31 -31.36 -3.46
CA LYS A 315 28.04 -32.79 -3.20
C LYS A 315 26.93 -33.37 -4.09
N LYS A 316 26.08 -32.54 -4.68
CA LYS A 316 24.91 -32.98 -5.48
C LYS A 316 25.18 -33.04 -6.98
N TYR A 317 26.09 -32.21 -7.49
CA TYR A 317 26.40 -32.04 -8.91
C TYR A 317 27.86 -32.39 -9.18
#